data_AF-A0A0T5Z755-F1
#
_entry.id   AF-A0A0T5Z755-F1
#
_cell.length_a   1.000
_cell.length_b   1.000
_cell.length_c   1.000
_cell.angle_alpha   90.00
_cell.angle_beta   90.00
_cell.angle_gamma   90.00
#
_symmetry.space_group_name_H-M   'P 1'
#
loop_
_entity.id
_entity.type
_entity.pdbx_description
1 polymer ?
#
loop_
_entity_poly.entity_id
_entity_poly.type
_entity_poly.pdbx_seq_one_letter_code
_entity_poly.pdbx_strand_id
1 'polypeptide(L)' 'RQPDGKRPDNPYLEERDGVLVGWPTKLAFAPLLARRVEAQLRSAGIEPNLPEVVPDWPAPQRAALPWEHAQWS' A
#
# COMPACT_ATOMS: atom_id res chain seq x y z
N ARG A 1 14.31 9.27 8.11
CA ARG A 1 15.58 9.39 7.34
C ARG A 1 16.27 8.04 7.43
N GLN A 2 16.61 7.39 6.32
CA GLN A 2 17.34 6.12 6.40
C GLN A 2 18.84 6.41 6.63
N PRO A 3 19.49 5.75 7.59
CA PRO A 3 20.93 5.81 7.73
C PRO A 3 21.59 5.07 6.56
N ASP A 4 22.68 5.63 6.04
CA ASP A 4 23.70 4.94 5.23
C ASP A 4 23.34 4.55 3.78
N GLY A 5 22.24 5.06 3.20
CA GLY A 5 21.92 4.85 1.78
C GLY A 5 21.67 3.39 1.38
N LYS A 6 21.54 2.48 2.35
CA LYS A 6 21.21 1.08 2.11
C LYS A 6 19.74 0.95 1.74
N ARG A 7 19.44 0.01 0.83
CA ARG A 7 18.07 -0.32 0.47
C ARG A 7 17.30 -0.75 1.74
N PRO A 8 16.10 -0.20 2.01
CA PRO A 8 15.30 -0.58 3.18
C PRO A 8 15.06 -2.09 3.25
N ASP A 9 15.26 -2.67 4.43
CA ASP A 9 14.94 -4.07 4.71
C ASP A 9 13.51 -4.28 5.22
N ASN A 10 12.73 -3.21 5.28
CA ASN A 10 11.36 -3.20 5.79
C ASN A 10 10.49 -2.21 5.00
N PRO A 11 9.17 -2.40 4.97
CA PRO A 11 8.25 -1.38 4.48
C PRO A 11 8.26 -0.16 5.40
N TYR A 12 7.94 1.00 4.84
CA TYR A 12 7.69 2.22 5.58
C TYR A 12 6.21 2.36 5.89
N LEU A 13 5.89 2.80 7.10
CA LEU A 13 4.54 3.21 7.50
C LEU A 13 4.67 4.33 8.53
N GLU A 14 3.91 5.39 8.35
CA GLU A 14 3.81 6.53 9.25
C GLU A 14 2.34 6.96 9.34
N GLU A 15 1.92 7.43 10.51
CA GLU A 15 0.62 8.05 10.73
C GLU A 15 0.81 9.55 10.92
N ARG A 16 -0.03 10.35 10.24
CA ARG A 16 -0.08 11.80 10.37
C ARG A 16 -1.52 12.26 10.35
N ASP A 17 -2.00 12.78 11.48
CA ASP A 17 -3.33 13.37 11.63
C ASP A 17 -4.46 12.46 11.08
N GLY A 18 -4.43 11.17 11.43
CA GLY A 18 -5.42 10.19 10.98
C GLY A 18 -5.20 9.65 9.56
N VAL A 19 -4.09 10.02 8.90
CA VAL A 19 -3.70 9.50 7.59
C VAL A 19 -2.51 8.55 7.73
N LEU A 20 -2.67 7.32 7.24
CA LEU A 20 -1.57 6.35 7.12
C LEU A 20 -0.87 6.50 5.77
N VAL A 21 0.43 6.82 5.80
CA VAL A 21 1.30 6.93 4.61
C VAL A 21 2.34 5.82 4.67
N GLY A 22 2.39 4.98 3.63
CA GLY A 22 3.31 3.85 3.60
C GLY A 22 3.73 3.44 2.20
N TRP A 23 4.90 2.81 2.11
CA TRP A 23 5.42 2.23 0.87
C TRP A 23 6.11 0.91 1.20
N PRO A 24 5.92 -0.14 0.39
CA PRO A 24 6.50 -1.44 0.70
C PRO A 24 8.02 -1.45 0.50
N THR A 25 8.61 -0.53 -0.28
CA THR A 25 10.04 -0.44 -0.68
C THR A 25 10.57 -1.58 -1.55
N LYS A 26 9.96 -2.77 -1.48
CA LYS A 26 10.11 -3.90 -2.40
C LYS A 26 8.72 -4.51 -2.62
N LEU A 27 8.41 -5.00 -3.82
CA LEU A 27 7.09 -5.62 -4.07
C LEU A 27 6.80 -6.78 -3.09
N ALA A 28 7.83 -7.56 -2.74
CA ALA A 28 7.74 -8.65 -1.77
C ALA A 28 7.29 -8.22 -0.36
N PHE A 29 7.40 -6.93 -0.02
CA PHE A 29 6.97 -6.39 1.27
C PHE A 29 5.53 -5.86 1.27
N ALA A 30 4.79 -5.95 0.15
CA ALA A 30 3.38 -5.56 0.11
C ALA A 30 2.52 -6.29 1.18
N PRO A 31 2.65 -7.61 1.39
CA PRO A 31 1.90 -8.30 2.44
C PRO A 31 2.29 -7.83 3.84
N LEU A 32 3.57 -7.58 4.10
CA LEU A 32 4.04 -7.10 5.40
C LEU A 32 3.55 -5.68 5.69
N LEU A 33 3.54 -4.80 4.69
CA LEU A 33 2.96 -3.46 4.83
C LEU A 33 1.47 -3.53 5.19
N ALA A 34 0.70 -4.38 4.50
CA ALA A 34 -0.73 -4.56 4.78
C ALA A 34 -0.96 -5.01 6.25
N ARG A 35 -0.13 -5.91 6.77
CA ARG A 35 -0.23 -6.35 8.18
C ARG A 35 0.10 -5.25 9.18
N ARG A 36 1.06 -4.37 8.87
CA ARG A 36 1.36 -3.21 9.72
C ARG A 36 0.22 -2.19 9.72
N VAL A 37 -0.41 -1.96 8.56
CA VAL A 37 -1.60 -1.11 8.47
C VAL A 37 -2.74 -1.69 9.31
N GLU A 38 -3.03 -2.98 9.17
CA GLU A 38 -4.07 -3.64 9.97
C GLU A 38 -3.79 -3.53 11.48
N ALA A 39 -2.55 -3.78 11.90
CA ALA A 39 -2.16 -3.65 13.30
C ALA A 39 -2.36 -2.21 13.81
N GLN A 40 -1.99 -1.19 13.03
CA GLN A 40 -2.18 0.21 13.38
C GLN A 40 -3.67 0.57 13.56
N LEU A 41 -4.54 0.10 12.64
CA LEU A 41 -5.98 0.30 12.74
C LEU A 41 -6.56 -0.34 14.00
N ARG A 42 -6.17 -1.59 14.30
CA ARG A 42 -6.62 -2.29 15.52
C ARG A 42 -6.13 -1.60 16.79
N SER A 43 -4.87 -1.16 16.82
CA SER A 43 -4.32 -0.41 17.96
C SER A 43 -5.01 0.93 18.18
N ALA A 44 -5.56 1.54 17.12
CA ALA A 44 -6.38 2.74 17.19
C ALA A 44 -7.85 2.46 17.57
N GLY A 45 -8.23 1.21 17.84
CA GLY A 45 -9.62 0.81 18.15
C GLY A 45 -10.56 0.92 16.95
N ILE A 46 -10.03 0.94 15.73
CA ILE A 46 -10.83 0.98 14.51
C ILE A 46 -11.32 -0.42 14.20
N GLU A 47 -12.62 -0.62 14.31
CA GLU A 47 -13.29 -1.88 13.99
C GLU A 47 -14.04 -1.78 12.65
N PRO A 48 -14.21 -2.91 11.93
CA PRO A 48 -15.02 -2.93 10.72
C PRO A 48 -16.45 -2.47 10.99
N ASN A 49 -16.92 -1.50 10.21
CA ASN A 49 -18.32 -1.10 10.16
C ASN A 49 -18.70 -0.92 8.69
N LEU A 50 -19.24 -1.98 8.08
CA LEU A 50 -19.56 -1.99 6.66
C LEU A 50 -20.97 -1.43 6.43
N PRO A 51 -21.16 -0.45 5.53
CA PRO A 51 -22.48 -0.19 4.97
C PRO A 51 -22.92 -1.40 4.13
N GLU A 52 -24.20 -1.74 4.22
CA GLU A 52 -24.81 -2.94 3.62
C GLU A 52 -24.76 -2.94 2.07
N VAL A 53 -24.53 -1.78 1.46
CA VAL A 53 -24.49 -1.60 -0.01
C VAL A 53 -23.27 -0.78 -0.41
N VAL A 54 -22.39 -1.36 -1.23
CA VAL A 54 -21.31 -0.66 -1.91
C VAL A 54 -21.89 -0.02 -3.19
N PRO A 55 -21.69 1.29 -3.45
CA PRO A 55 -22.20 1.88 -4.69
C PRO A 55 -21.51 1.30 -5.93
N ASP A 56 -22.19 1.33 -7.07
CA ASP A 56 -21.66 0.82 -8.35
C ASP A 56 -20.61 1.77 -8.93
N TRP A 57 -19.38 1.68 -8.40
CA TRP A 57 -18.25 2.49 -8.85
C TRP A 57 -17.64 1.93 -10.14
N PRO A 58 -17.14 2.78 -11.05
CA PRO A 58 -16.45 2.31 -12.24
C PRO A 58 -15.19 1.53 -11.84
N ALA A 59 -15.01 0.36 -12.45
CA ALA A 59 -13.80 -0.43 -12.26
C ALA A 59 -12.58 0.30 -12.89
N PRO A 60 -11.43 0.37 -12.18
CA PRO A 60 -10.22 0.97 -12.74
C PRO A 60 -9.66 0.12 -13.89
N GLN A 61 -9.09 0.77 -14.90
CA GLN A 61 -8.40 0.09 -15.99
C GLN A 61 -7.12 -0.59 -15.47
N ARG A 62 -6.81 -1.78 -15.99
CA ARG A 62 -5.53 -2.45 -15.73
C ARG A 62 -4.42 -1.81 -16.55
N ALA A 63 -3.26 -1.60 -15.93
CA ALA A 63 -2.07 -1.15 -16.65
C ALA A 63 -1.63 -2.22 -17.67
N ALA A 64 -1.24 -1.78 -18.85
CA ALA A 64 -0.59 -2.63 -19.84
C ALA A 64 0.78 -3.09 -19.34
N LEU A 65 1.22 -4.25 -19.83
CA LEU A 65 2.51 -4.83 -19.52
C LEU A 65 3.60 -4.05 -20.27
N PRO A 66 4.80 -3.86 -19.67
CA PRO A 66 5.85 -3.05 -20.30
C PRO A 66 6.21 -3.48 -21.74
N TRP A 67 6.13 -4.79 -22.03
CA TRP A 67 6.44 -5.35 -23.35
C TRP A 67 5.35 -5.13 -24.41
N GLU A 68 4.15 -4.70 -24.04
CA GLU A 68 3.09 -4.35 -24.99
C GLU A 68 3.35 -2.98 -25.66
N HIS A 69 4.18 -2.15 -25.04
CA HIS A 69 4.54 -0.82 -25.53
C HIS A 69 6.01 -0.67 -25.92
N ALA A 70 6.86 -1.63 -25.56
CA ALA A 70 8.29 -1.57 -25.87
C ALA A 70 8.54 -1.77 -27.37
N GLN A 71 9.25 -0.80 -27.98
CA GLN A 71 9.89 -0.97 -29.28
C GLN A 71 11.37 -1.25 -29.03
N TRP A 72 11.87 -2.36 -29.57
CA TRP A 72 13.27 -2.74 -29.45
C TRP A 72 14.04 -2.13 -30.61
N SER A 73 15.09 -1.37 -30.32
CA SER A 73 16.02 -0.77 -31.29
C SER A 73 17.41 -1.35 -31.13
#